data_AF-A0A2P4YM22-F1
#
_entry.id   AF-A0A2P4YM22-F1
#
_cell.length_a   1.000
_cell.length_b   1.000
_cell.length_c   1.000
_cell.angle_alpha   90.00
_cell.angle_beta   90.00
_cell.angle_gamma   90.00
#
_symmetry.space_group_name_H-M   'P 1'
#
loop_
_entity.id
_entity.type
_entity.pdbx_description
1 polymer ?
#
loop_
_entity_poly.entity_id
_entity_poly.type
_entity_poly.pdbx_seq_one_letter_code
_entity_poly.pdbx_strand_id
1 'polypeptide(L)'
;MEALDRARAFNALLALPRLERMLRVYRTWVNVEGVEGGMALTRRELQCVLEFPELDHRVDFLFERFRCQSLSIGGKSTPRVDLVTLLTTAAMLAQGALADKARFVFSLVDLDTEDDIVEAELALVISTCCDGLFRLGLIEEGGNLSEMDSMAIAYEAFDFVELEDGDKMTFAMFLKCEMKDALEERTEILKIKFKKILGRYKKHDMFADL
;
A
#
# COMPACT_ATOMS: atom_id res chain seq x y z
N MET A 1 12.00 1.66 -19.12
CA MET A 1 11.81 3.13 -19.21
C MET A 1 10.39 3.47 -18.79
N GLU A 2 9.38 2.87 -19.43
CA GLU A 2 7.94 3.13 -19.19
C GLU A 2 7.43 2.99 -17.73
N ALA A 3 7.86 1.96 -16.98
CA ALA A 3 7.45 1.79 -15.58
C ALA A 3 7.94 2.93 -14.67
N LEU A 4 9.17 3.41 -14.90
CA LEU A 4 9.77 4.50 -14.14
C LEU A 4 9.04 5.81 -14.42
N ASP A 5 8.67 6.05 -15.68
CA ASP A 5 7.95 7.25 -16.09
C ASP A 5 6.51 7.25 -15.54
N ARG A 6 5.85 6.09 -15.51
CA ARG A 6 4.54 5.93 -14.85
C ARG A 6 4.64 6.22 -13.34
N ALA A 7 5.62 5.65 -12.65
CA ALA A 7 5.79 5.85 -11.22
C ALA A 7 6.13 7.31 -10.87
N ARG A 8 6.95 7.97 -11.71
CA ARG A 8 7.22 9.42 -11.60
C ARG A 8 5.98 10.27 -11.83
N ALA A 9 5.15 9.91 -12.82
CA ALA A 9 3.88 10.59 -13.06
C ALA A 9 2.94 10.43 -11.85
N PHE A 10 2.87 9.25 -11.24
CA PHE A 10 2.12 9.04 -10.00
C PHE A 10 2.69 9.84 -8.84
N ASN A 11 4.01 9.83 -8.63
CA ASN A 11 4.65 10.61 -7.58
C ASN A 11 4.38 12.12 -7.73
N ALA A 12 4.46 12.65 -8.95
CA ALA A 12 4.17 14.07 -9.21
C ALA A 12 2.70 14.46 -8.96
N LEU A 13 1.78 13.51 -8.96
CA LEU A 13 0.34 13.73 -8.87
C LEU A 13 -0.28 13.30 -7.53
N LEU A 14 0.42 12.47 -6.75
CA LEU A 14 -0.07 11.90 -5.50
C LEU A 14 0.67 12.52 -4.31
N ALA A 15 -0.09 13.22 -3.47
CA ALA A 15 0.37 13.73 -2.18
C ALA A 15 -0.45 13.08 -1.06
N LEU A 16 0.17 12.87 0.11
CA LEU A 16 -0.49 12.28 1.27
C LEU A 16 -1.84 12.92 1.65
N PRO A 17 -1.99 14.26 1.67
CA PRO A 17 -3.29 14.89 1.98
C PRO A 17 -4.42 14.46 1.04
N ARG A 18 -4.08 14.08 -0.20
CA ARG A 18 -5.06 13.55 -1.15
C ARG A 18 -5.52 12.15 -0.75
N LEU A 19 -4.60 11.29 -0.32
CA LEU A 19 -4.89 9.93 0.11
C LEU A 19 -5.69 9.91 1.42
N GLU A 20 -5.34 10.77 2.37
CA GLU A 20 -6.11 11.00 3.60
C GLU A 20 -7.54 11.44 3.29
N ARG A 21 -7.71 12.34 2.30
CA ARG A 21 -9.03 12.77 1.85
C ARG A 21 -9.83 11.62 1.24
N MET A 22 -9.21 10.78 0.42
CA MET A 22 -9.84 9.59 -0.14
C MET A 22 -10.33 8.64 0.97
N LEU A 23 -9.47 8.36 1.97
CA LEU A 23 -9.82 7.50 3.10
C LEU A 23 -10.97 8.09 3.93
N ARG A 24 -10.96 9.40 4.19
CA ARG A 24 -12.07 10.09 4.87
C ARG A 24 -13.38 9.97 4.09
N VAL A 25 -13.36 10.18 2.77
CA VAL A 25 -14.56 10.04 1.94
C VAL A 25 -15.10 8.62 1.99
N TYR A 26 -14.22 7.61 1.90
CA TYR A 26 -14.60 6.20 2.04
C TYR A 26 -15.30 5.93 3.37
N ARG A 27 -14.68 6.30 4.50
CA ARG A 27 -15.25 6.10 5.86
C ARG A 27 -16.55 6.87 6.09
N THR A 28 -16.72 8.01 5.42
CA THR A 28 -17.92 8.86 5.62
C THR A 28 -19.10 8.45 4.74
N TRP A 29 -18.84 8.01 3.50
CA TRP A 29 -19.87 7.90 2.47
C TRP A 29 -20.04 6.51 1.87
N VAL A 30 -19.05 5.63 2.01
CA VAL A 30 -19.07 4.28 1.44
C VAL A 30 -19.17 3.23 2.54
N ASN A 31 -18.26 3.26 3.51
CA ASN A 31 -18.25 2.37 4.66
C ASN A 31 -18.64 3.15 5.91
N VAL A 32 -19.91 3.54 5.97
CA VAL A 32 -20.48 4.27 7.10
C VAL A 32 -20.43 3.39 8.34
N GLU A 33 -19.95 3.94 9.44
CA GLU A 33 -19.85 3.27 10.73
C GLU A 33 -21.18 2.58 11.11
N GLY A 34 -21.11 1.28 11.43
CA GLY A 34 -22.28 0.43 11.70
C GLY A 34 -22.86 -0.32 10.49
N VAL A 35 -22.29 -0.13 9.29
CA VAL A 35 -22.54 -0.99 8.12
C VAL A 35 -21.35 -1.94 7.98
N GLU A 36 -21.58 -3.25 7.81
CA GLU A 36 -20.53 -4.22 7.46
C GLU A 36 -20.04 -4.00 6.02
N GLY A 37 -19.37 -2.88 5.76
CA GLY A 37 -18.70 -2.59 4.51
C GLY A 37 -17.25 -3.06 4.58
N GLY A 38 -16.89 -4.00 3.71
CA GLY A 38 -15.49 -4.34 3.49
C GLY A 38 -14.75 -3.24 2.71
N MET A 39 -13.44 -3.42 2.53
CA MET A 39 -12.56 -2.51 1.76
C MET A 39 -12.67 -2.69 0.23
N ALA A 40 -13.68 -3.43 -0.25
CA ALA A 40 -13.85 -3.77 -1.67
C ALA A 40 -14.86 -2.83 -2.35
N LEU A 41 -14.38 -1.98 -3.26
CA LEU A 41 -15.15 -0.92 -3.91
C LEU A 41 -15.68 -1.34 -5.29
N THR A 42 -16.96 -1.11 -5.56
CA THR A 42 -17.49 -1.00 -6.92
C THR A 42 -16.82 0.14 -7.67
N ARG A 43 -16.96 0.17 -9.00
CA ARG A 43 -16.50 1.30 -9.81
C ARG A 43 -17.09 2.64 -9.36
N ARG A 44 -18.37 2.65 -8.96
CA ARG A 44 -19.07 3.85 -8.50
C ARG A 44 -18.54 4.34 -7.15
N GLU A 45 -18.29 3.42 -6.22
CA GLU A 45 -17.70 3.75 -4.93
C GLU A 45 -16.26 4.24 -5.09
N LEU A 46 -15.47 3.59 -5.96
CA LEU A 46 -14.13 4.06 -6.30
C LEU A 46 -14.17 5.49 -6.87
N GLN A 47 -15.11 5.78 -7.77
CA GLN A 47 -15.30 7.12 -8.30
C GLN A 47 -15.64 8.14 -7.21
N CYS A 48 -16.52 7.77 -6.27
CA CYS A 48 -16.88 8.59 -5.11
C CYS A 48 -15.66 8.91 -4.26
N VAL A 49 -14.89 7.88 -3.88
CA VAL A 49 -13.66 8.00 -3.09
C VAL A 49 -12.61 8.87 -3.79
N LEU A 50 -12.48 8.71 -5.11
CA LEU A 50 -11.57 9.52 -5.92
C LEU A 50 -12.10 10.93 -6.21
N GLU A 51 -13.33 11.26 -5.82
CA GLU A 51 -13.97 12.57 -6.05
C GLU A 51 -13.79 13.09 -7.49
N PHE A 52 -13.80 12.18 -8.48
CA PHE A 52 -13.69 12.54 -9.90
C PHE A 52 -15.07 12.74 -10.53
N PRO A 53 -15.18 13.59 -11.57
CA PRO A 53 -16.40 13.73 -12.37
C PRO A 53 -16.87 12.40 -12.97
N GLU A 54 -18.13 12.37 -13.41
CA GLU A 54 -18.69 11.24 -14.15
C GLU A 54 -17.88 10.91 -15.40
N LEU A 55 -17.66 9.61 -15.64
CA LEU A 55 -16.96 9.05 -16.81
C LEU A 55 -15.46 9.43 -16.93
N ASP A 56 -14.78 9.70 -15.80
CA ASP A 56 -13.34 9.96 -15.82
C ASP A 56 -12.51 8.70 -16.12
N HIS A 57 -11.72 8.74 -17.20
CA HIS A 57 -10.86 7.63 -17.65
C HIS A 57 -9.82 7.17 -16.60
N ARG A 58 -9.45 8.02 -15.64
CA ARG A 58 -8.53 7.66 -14.55
C ARG A 58 -9.17 6.70 -13.57
N VAL A 59 -10.48 6.82 -13.36
CA VAL A 59 -11.25 5.86 -12.55
C VAL A 59 -11.24 4.49 -13.23
N ASP A 60 -11.46 4.45 -14.54
CA ASP A 60 -11.45 3.19 -15.31
C ASP A 60 -10.07 2.54 -15.32
N PHE A 61 -9.01 3.35 -15.47
CA PHE A 61 -7.64 2.88 -15.37
C PHE A 61 -7.36 2.22 -14.01
N LEU A 62 -7.68 2.91 -12.91
CA LEU A 62 -7.45 2.37 -11.56
C LEU A 62 -8.35 1.16 -11.29
N PHE A 63 -9.59 1.19 -11.76
CA PHE A 63 -10.52 0.08 -11.62
C PHE A 63 -9.99 -1.18 -12.30
N GLU A 64 -9.54 -1.08 -13.55
CA GLU A 64 -9.02 -2.23 -14.29
C GLU A 64 -7.70 -2.76 -13.70
N ARG A 65 -6.84 -1.87 -13.22
CA ARG A 65 -5.55 -2.25 -12.62
C ARG A 65 -5.68 -2.87 -11.24
N PHE A 66 -6.59 -2.37 -10.43
CA PHE A 66 -6.77 -2.82 -9.05
C PHE A 66 -7.97 -3.75 -8.86
N ARG A 67 -8.61 -4.22 -9.94
CA ARG A 67 -9.73 -5.15 -9.82
C ARG A 67 -9.32 -6.45 -9.13
N CYS A 68 -10.07 -6.85 -8.13
CA CYS A 68 -10.07 -8.17 -7.54
C CYS A 68 -11.36 -8.91 -7.92
N GLN A 69 -11.27 -10.24 -8.05
CA GLN A 69 -12.45 -11.07 -8.23
C GLN A 69 -13.01 -11.40 -6.84
N SER A 70 -14.11 -10.75 -6.46
CA SER A 70 -14.89 -11.20 -5.31
C SER A 70 -15.72 -12.41 -5.73
N LEU A 71 -15.40 -13.58 -5.21
CA LEU A 71 -16.22 -14.78 -5.36
C LEU A 71 -17.52 -14.56 -4.58
N SER A 72 -18.58 -14.13 -5.26
CA SER A 72 -19.92 -14.11 -4.68
C SER A 72 -20.52 -15.52 -4.73
N ILE A 73 -21.16 -15.93 -3.64
CA ILE A 73 -22.00 -17.12 -3.57
C ILE A 73 -23.15 -16.92 -4.57
N GLY A 74 -23.05 -17.52 -5.76
CA GLY A 74 -24.03 -17.34 -6.85
C GLY A 74 -23.45 -17.15 -8.26
N GLY A 75 -22.13 -17.16 -8.43
CA GLY A 75 -21.49 -17.27 -9.76
C GLY A 75 -21.48 -16.01 -10.63
N LYS A 76 -21.95 -14.86 -10.12
CA LYS A 76 -21.77 -13.54 -10.73
C LYS A 76 -20.79 -12.71 -9.89
N SER A 77 -19.48 -12.90 -10.10
CA SER A 77 -18.49 -12.02 -9.51
C SER A 77 -18.63 -10.64 -10.14
N THR A 78 -19.05 -9.65 -9.35
CA THR A 78 -18.97 -8.27 -9.81
C THR A 78 -17.55 -7.77 -9.48
N PRO A 79 -16.81 -7.22 -10.46
CA PRO A 79 -15.47 -6.74 -10.19
C PRO A 79 -15.50 -5.67 -9.10
N ARG A 80 -14.52 -5.72 -8.20
CA ARG A 80 -14.33 -4.77 -7.11
C ARG A 80 -12.87 -4.33 -7.09
N VAL A 81 -12.58 -3.20 -6.46
CA VAL A 81 -11.21 -2.74 -6.19
C VAL A 81 -10.95 -2.86 -4.71
N ASP A 82 -9.86 -3.51 -4.34
CA ASP A 82 -9.39 -3.49 -2.96
C ASP A 82 -8.76 -2.13 -2.64
N LEU A 83 -9.42 -1.37 -1.75
CA LEU A 83 -8.98 -0.05 -1.34
C LEU A 83 -7.68 -0.10 -0.54
N VAL A 84 -7.41 -1.16 0.23
CA VAL A 84 -6.16 -1.28 0.99
C VAL A 84 -5.00 -1.36 0.01
N THR A 85 -5.07 -2.29 -0.96
CA THR A 85 -4.08 -2.39 -2.04
C THR A 85 -3.88 -1.08 -2.79
N LEU A 86 -4.96 -0.37 -3.13
CA LEU A 86 -4.88 0.92 -3.82
C LEU A 86 -4.15 1.98 -2.97
N LEU A 87 -4.58 2.18 -1.72
CA LEU A 87 -4.06 3.23 -0.85
C LEU A 87 -2.64 2.96 -0.36
N THR A 88 -2.31 1.71 0.00
CA THR A 88 -0.94 1.32 0.38
C THR A 88 0.02 1.56 -0.79
N THR A 89 -0.36 1.16 -2.01
CA THR A 89 0.47 1.40 -3.21
C THR A 89 0.61 2.88 -3.52
N ALA A 90 -0.50 3.63 -3.43
CA ALA A 90 -0.49 5.07 -3.68
C ALA A 90 0.37 5.81 -2.65
N ALA A 91 0.33 5.41 -1.38
CA ALA A 91 1.15 5.99 -0.31
C ALA A 91 2.63 5.78 -0.59
N MET A 92 3.05 4.58 -1.02
CA MET A 92 4.44 4.32 -1.38
C MET A 92 4.95 5.21 -2.51
N LEU A 93 4.09 5.49 -3.49
CA LEU A 93 4.43 6.34 -4.63
C LEU A 93 4.27 7.83 -4.35
N ALA A 94 3.56 8.23 -3.28
CA ALA A 94 3.29 9.63 -2.99
C ALA A 94 4.54 10.43 -2.58
N GLN A 95 4.47 11.73 -2.83
CA GLN A 95 5.40 12.71 -2.24
C GLN A 95 5.17 12.84 -0.73
N GLY A 96 6.26 13.06 -0.01
CA GLY A 96 6.24 13.27 1.44
C GLY A 96 7.35 12.51 2.16
N ALA A 97 7.53 12.82 3.45
CA ALA A 97 8.48 12.13 4.30
C ALA A 97 8.06 10.66 4.47
N LEU A 98 9.07 9.77 4.56
CA LEU A 98 8.82 8.35 4.76
C LEU A 98 8.00 8.08 6.02
N ALA A 99 8.28 8.80 7.12
CA ALA A 99 7.56 8.65 8.39
C ALA A 99 6.06 8.99 8.26
N ASP A 100 5.71 9.98 7.46
CA ASP A 100 4.31 10.37 7.26
C ASP A 100 3.57 9.34 6.40
N LYS A 101 4.25 8.79 5.39
CA LYS A 101 3.72 7.69 4.57
C LYS A 101 3.53 6.43 5.40
N ALA A 102 4.51 6.09 6.22
CA ALA A 102 4.46 4.96 7.15
C ALA A 102 3.28 5.10 8.12
N ARG A 103 3.08 6.31 8.69
CA ARG A 103 1.95 6.58 9.58
C ARG A 103 0.61 6.40 8.89
N PHE A 104 0.49 6.89 7.65
CA PHE A 104 -0.72 6.71 6.86
C PHE A 104 -1.03 5.22 6.62
N VAL A 105 -0.04 4.43 6.19
CA VAL A 105 -0.19 3.00 5.95
C VAL A 105 -0.52 2.24 7.25
N PHE A 106 0.16 2.58 8.35
CA PHE A 106 -0.11 2.01 9.66
C PHE A 106 -1.58 2.21 10.07
N SER A 107 -2.10 3.44 9.96
CA SER A 107 -3.51 3.77 10.27
C SER A 107 -4.56 3.15 9.33
N LEU A 108 -4.12 2.56 8.22
CA LEU A 108 -4.98 1.87 7.26
C LEU A 108 -5.20 0.41 7.63
N VAL A 109 -4.21 -0.21 8.29
CA VAL A 109 -4.22 -1.64 8.65
C VAL A 109 -4.39 -1.90 10.15
N ASP A 110 -4.21 -0.88 10.99
CA ASP A 110 -4.71 -0.87 12.36
C ASP A 110 -6.25 -0.81 12.31
N LEU A 111 -6.87 -1.99 12.20
CA LEU A 111 -8.30 -2.13 12.03
C LEU A 111 -9.05 -2.11 13.37
N ASP A 112 -8.37 -2.43 14.47
CA ASP A 112 -8.94 -2.50 15.82
C ASP A 112 -8.74 -1.22 16.64
N THR A 113 -8.04 -0.22 16.11
CA THR A 113 -7.77 1.10 16.72
C THR A 113 -6.97 1.02 18.02
N GLU A 114 -6.19 -0.05 18.19
CA GLU A 114 -5.32 -0.24 19.35
C GLU A 114 -3.96 0.48 19.20
N ASP A 115 -3.77 1.24 18.11
CA ASP A 115 -2.53 1.96 17.77
C ASP A 115 -1.30 1.02 17.60
N ASP A 116 -1.55 -0.28 17.46
CA ASP A 116 -0.57 -1.35 17.30
C ASP A 116 -1.04 -2.30 16.18
N ILE A 117 -0.10 -3.00 15.52
CA ILE A 117 -0.43 -3.99 14.48
C ILE A 117 0.07 -5.39 14.85
N VAL A 118 -0.68 -6.41 14.45
CA VAL A 118 -0.25 -7.82 14.55
C VAL A 118 0.53 -8.26 13.31
N GLU A 119 1.23 -9.40 13.38
CA GLU A 119 2.01 -9.97 12.27
C GLU A 119 1.19 -10.10 10.98
N ALA A 120 -0.07 -10.52 11.09
CA ALA A 120 -0.97 -10.68 9.95
C ALA A 120 -1.30 -9.35 9.26
N GLU A 121 -1.41 -8.25 10.02
CA GLU A 121 -1.65 -6.92 9.47
C GLU A 121 -0.41 -6.37 8.77
N LEU A 122 0.79 -6.63 9.33
CA LEU A 122 2.04 -6.31 8.65
C LEU A 122 2.20 -7.11 7.35
N ALA A 123 1.89 -8.42 7.37
CA ALA A 123 1.90 -9.27 6.18
C ALA A 123 0.90 -8.77 5.12
N LEU A 124 -0.26 -8.26 5.54
CA LEU A 124 -1.23 -7.61 4.65
C LEU A 124 -0.63 -6.36 3.99
N VAL A 125 0.06 -5.49 4.73
CA VAL A 125 0.75 -4.32 4.15
C VAL A 125 1.77 -4.75 3.10
N ILE A 126 2.61 -5.74 3.42
CA ILE A 126 3.68 -6.22 2.54
C ILE A 126 3.11 -6.80 1.23
N SER A 127 2.11 -7.68 1.36
CA SER A 127 1.46 -8.34 0.22
C SER A 127 0.74 -7.33 -0.67
N THR A 128 -0.11 -6.48 -0.09
CA THR A 128 -0.91 -5.49 -0.83
C THR A 128 -0.03 -4.45 -1.53
N CYS A 129 1.06 -4.03 -0.89
CA CYS A 129 2.05 -3.15 -1.52
C CYS A 129 2.71 -3.81 -2.74
N CYS A 130 3.22 -5.04 -2.59
CA CYS A 130 3.88 -5.75 -3.68
C CYS A 130 2.91 -6.04 -4.83
N ASP A 131 1.70 -6.46 -4.52
CA ASP A 131 0.66 -6.74 -5.50
C ASP A 131 0.25 -5.48 -6.28
N GLY A 132 0.03 -4.35 -5.61
CA GLY A 132 -0.31 -3.11 -6.29
C GLY A 132 0.83 -2.54 -7.14
N LEU A 133 2.09 -2.63 -6.69
CA LEU A 133 3.24 -2.27 -7.50
C LEU A 133 3.38 -3.19 -8.73
N PHE A 134 3.09 -4.48 -8.58
CA PHE A 134 3.07 -5.44 -9.69
C PHE A 134 1.95 -5.10 -10.70
N ARG A 135 0.74 -4.81 -10.23
CA ARG A 135 -0.41 -4.39 -11.07
C ARG A 135 -0.12 -3.14 -11.90
N LEU A 136 0.66 -2.22 -11.35
CA LEU A 136 1.13 -1.01 -12.05
C LEU A 136 2.31 -1.28 -13.01
N GLY A 137 2.88 -2.49 -13.01
CA GLY A 137 4.03 -2.89 -13.81
C GLY A 137 5.33 -2.28 -13.32
N LEU A 138 5.43 -1.94 -12.03
CA LEU A 138 6.62 -1.33 -11.41
C LEU A 138 7.62 -2.38 -10.92
N ILE A 139 7.16 -3.61 -10.71
CA ILE A 139 7.99 -4.78 -10.41
C ILE A 139 7.65 -5.92 -11.38
N GLU A 140 8.61 -6.82 -11.60
CA GLU A 140 8.55 -7.92 -12.57
C GLU A 140 7.64 -9.08 -12.09
N GLU A 141 7.26 -9.99 -12.99
CA GLU A 141 6.61 -11.26 -12.62
C GLU A 141 7.54 -12.07 -11.70
N GLY A 142 7.08 -12.39 -10.48
CA GLY A 142 7.88 -12.89 -9.34
C GLY A 142 8.21 -11.83 -8.28
N GLY A 143 7.95 -10.56 -8.58
CA GLY A 143 7.94 -9.44 -7.64
C GLY A 143 6.76 -9.48 -6.67
N ASN A 144 5.61 -10.03 -7.10
CA ASN A 144 4.48 -10.28 -6.23
C ASN A 144 4.86 -11.32 -5.15
N LEU A 145 4.36 -11.14 -3.93
CA LEU A 145 4.64 -12.04 -2.82
C LEU A 145 3.41 -12.91 -2.57
N SER A 146 3.62 -14.20 -2.30
CA SER A 146 2.53 -15.02 -1.79
C SER A 146 2.20 -14.59 -0.36
N GLU A 147 1.04 -15.02 0.14
CA GLU A 147 0.65 -14.82 1.54
C GLU A 147 1.69 -15.42 2.50
N MET A 148 2.19 -16.62 2.18
CA MET A 148 3.25 -17.28 2.98
C MET A 148 4.56 -16.49 2.98
N ASP A 149 4.98 -15.97 1.82
CA ASP A 149 6.20 -15.15 1.76
C ASP A 149 6.04 -13.83 2.54
N SER A 150 4.85 -13.23 2.48
CA SER A 150 4.55 -11.98 3.19
C SER A 150 4.52 -12.20 4.70
N MET A 151 3.99 -13.34 5.14
CA MET A 151 3.99 -13.73 6.56
C MET A 151 5.40 -14.01 7.07
N ALA A 152 6.24 -14.70 6.29
CA ALA A 152 7.63 -14.94 6.66
C ALA A 152 8.41 -13.63 6.83
N ILE A 153 8.20 -12.66 5.94
CA ILE A 153 8.82 -11.33 6.05
C ILE A 153 8.29 -10.56 7.27
N ALA A 154 6.99 -10.66 7.57
CA ALA A 154 6.41 -10.03 8.75
C ALA A 154 7.02 -10.61 10.03
N TYR A 155 7.16 -11.94 10.11
CA TYR A 155 7.81 -12.63 11.23
C TYR A 155 9.25 -12.16 11.44
N GLU A 156 10.06 -12.07 10.37
CA GLU A 156 11.43 -11.53 10.43
C GLU A 156 11.47 -10.08 10.95
N ALA A 157 10.45 -9.27 10.62
CA ALA A 157 10.36 -7.89 11.09
C ALA A 157 9.98 -7.80 12.58
N PHE A 158 9.12 -8.70 13.08
CA PHE A 158 8.76 -8.81 14.50
C PHE A 158 9.96 -9.27 15.34
N ASP A 159 10.66 -10.32 14.91
CA ASP A 159 11.89 -10.78 15.56
C ASP A 159 12.95 -9.67 15.60
N PHE A 160 13.08 -8.87 14.54
CA PHE A 160 14.02 -7.75 14.52
C PHE A 160 13.75 -6.66 15.57
N VAL A 161 12.48 -6.42 15.91
CA VAL A 161 12.11 -5.48 16.98
C VAL A 161 12.00 -6.14 18.33
N GLU A 162 12.45 -7.40 18.44
CA GLU A 162 12.52 -8.19 19.68
C GLU A 162 11.12 -8.43 20.29
N LEU A 163 10.11 -8.62 19.43
CA LEU A 163 8.76 -9.01 19.84
C LEU A 163 8.61 -10.53 19.91
N GLU A 164 7.87 -11.02 20.90
CA GLU A 164 7.53 -12.44 21.03
C GLU A 164 6.31 -12.81 20.16
N ASP A 165 6.12 -14.10 19.88
CA ASP A 165 4.97 -14.60 19.13
C ASP A 165 3.64 -14.16 19.79
N GLY A 166 2.84 -13.41 19.05
CA GLY A 166 1.53 -12.91 19.51
C GLY A 166 1.57 -11.53 20.16
N ASP A 167 2.75 -10.92 20.30
CA ASP A 167 2.87 -9.50 20.63
C ASP A 167 2.38 -8.61 19.48
N LYS A 168 2.19 -7.32 19.80
CA LYS A 168 1.82 -6.30 18.82
C LYS A 168 2.94 -5.29 18.60
N MET A 169 3.01 -4.77 17.38
CA MET A 169 4.01 -3.81 16.94
C MET A 169 3.46 -2.40 16.97
N THR A 170 4.05 -1.56 17.82
CA THR A 170 3.76 -0.12 17.87
C THR A 170 4.23 0.60 16.60
N PHE A 171 3.67 1.78 16.32
CA PHE A 171 4.16 2.62 15.22
C PHE A 171 5.66 2.95 15.30
N ALA A 172 6.20 3.13 16.50
CA ALA A 172 7.63 3.42 16.68
C ALA A 172 8.52 2.22 16.26
N MET A 173 8.08 1.00 16.57
CA MET A 173 8.73 -0.25 16.16
C MET A 173 8.59 -0.47 14.65
N PHE A 174 7.40 -0.25 14.10
CA PHE A 174 7.16 -0.29 12.66
C PHE A 174 8.09 0.66 11.89
N LEU A 175 8.24 1.90 12.37
CA LEU A 175 9.16 2.86 11.77
C LEU A 175 10.63 2.42 11.90
N LYS A 176 11.01 1.76 13.00
CA LYS A 176 12.36 1.21 13.20
C LYS A 176 12.69 0.14 12.15
N CYS A 177 11.73 -0.74 11.80
CA CYS A 177 11.88 -1.70 10.71
C CYS A 177 12.19 -1.00 9.38
N GLU A 178 11.42 0.02 9.03
CA GLU A 178 11.57 0.80 7.80
C GLU A 178 12.88 1.61 7.75
N MET A 179 13.34 2.11 8.90
CA MET A 179 14.58 2.90 8.99
C MET A 179 15.83 2.02 8.97
N LYS A 180 15.77 0.76 9.42
CA LYS A 180 16.90 -0.18 9.32
C LYS A 180 17.22 -0.51 7.87
N ASP A 181 16.23 -0.70 7.00
CA ASP A 181 16.47 -0.92 5.56
C ASP A 181 17.08 0.31 4.85
N ALA A 182 16.94 1.50 5.43
CA ALA A 182 17.61 2.71 4.99
C ALA A 182 19.06 2.87 5.52
N LEU A 183 19.45 2.13 6.57
CA LEU A 183 20.72 2.29 7.31
C LEU A 183 21.63 1.04 7.30
N GLU A 184 21.10 -0.18 7.18
CA GLU A 184 21.88 -1.42 7.26
C GLU A 184 21.74 -2.30 6.03
N GLU A 185 22.90 -2.62 5.47
CA GLU A 185 23.08 -3.38 4.26
C GLU A 185 22.93 -4.90 4.49
N ARG A 186 21.89 -5.40 5.18
CA ARG A 186 21.77 -6.84 5.49
C ARG A 186 20.34 -7.42 5.60
N THR A 187 19.69 -7.59 4.44
CA THR A 187 18.67 -8.66 4.18
C THR A 187 18.45 -8.72 2.66
N GLU A 188 18.94 -9.77 1.98
CA GLU A 188 18.93 -9.81 0.49
C GLU A 188 17.51 -9.89 -0.11
N ILE A 189 16.53 -10.42 0.62
CA ILE A 189 15.16 -10.62 0.10
C ILE A 189 14.37 -9.29 0.11
N LEU A 190 14.41 -8.53 1.20
CA LEU A 190 13.84 -7.17 1.30
C LEU A 190 14.63 -6.14 0.48
N LYS A 191 15.98 -6.22 0.43
CA LYS A 191 16.80 -5.36 -0.43
C LYS A 191 16.46 -5.49 -1.91
N ILE A 192 16.25 -6.70 -2.43
CA ILE A 192 16.02 -6.87 -3.87
C ILE A 192 14.68 -6.28 -4.30
N LYS A 193 13.67 -6.25 -3.41
CA LYS A 193 12.35 -5.68 -3.71
C LYS A 193 12.24 -4.21 -3.27
N PHE A 194 12.43 -3.89 -1.99
CA PHE A 194 12.33 -2.51 -1.48
C PHE A 194 13.47 -1.59 -1.95
N LYS A 195 14.72 -2.05 -2.10
CA LYS A 195 15.83 -1.24 -2.67
C LYS A 195 15.77 -1.15 -4.20
N LYS A 196 15.12 -2.06 -4.94
CA LYS A 196 14.76 -1.80 -6.36
C LYS A 196 13.64 -0.76 -6.47
N ILE A 197 12.66 -0.81 -5.56
CA ILE A 197 11.51 0.10 -5.52
C ILE A 197 11.90 1.50 -5.02
N LEU A 198 12.74 1.64 -3.97
CA LEU A 198 13.15 2.91 -3.36
C LEU A 198 14.60 3.33 -3.71
N GLY A 199 15.50 2.39 -3.99
CA GLY A 199 16.89 2.68 -4.38
C GLY A 199 17.05 3.13 -5.84
N ARG A 200 16.02 2.99 -6.68
CA ARG A 200 15.89 3.78 -7.92
C ARG A 200 15.44 5.22 -7.68
N TYR A 201 14.96 5.55 -6.48
CA TYR A 201 14.59 6.91 -6.09
C TYR A 201 15.67 7.63 -5.27
N LYS A 202 16.54 6.92 -4.54
CA LYS A 202 17.67 7.53 -3.81
C LYS A 202 18.95 7.74 -4.63
N LYS A 203 19.10 7.13 -5.82
CA LYS A 203 20.34 7.28 -6.61
C LYS A 203 20.38 8.52 -7.52
N HIS A 204 19.39 9.40 -7.43
CA HIS A 204 19.41 10.74 -8.03
C HIS A 204 19.02 11.79 -6.98
N ASP A 205 19.86 11.94 -5.95
CA ASP A 205 20.19 13.29 -5.50
C ASP A 205 20.87 14.01 -6.67
N MET A 206 20.05 14.63 -7.53
CA MET A 206 20.50 15.69 -8.43
C MET A 206 19.85 17.00 -7.95
N PHE A 207 20.26 17.42 -6.77
CA PHE A 207 20.36 18.84 -6.40
C PHE A 207 21.84 19.25 -6.33
N ALA A 208 22.60 18.81 -7.34
CA ALA A 208 23.86 19.41 -7.71
C ALA A 208 23.77 19.66 -9.23
N ASP A 209 23.56 20.92 -9.58
CA ASP A 209 23.52 21.47 -10.93
C ASP A 209 22.30 21.12 -11.79
N LEU A 210 21.17 21.81 -11.51
CA LEU A 210 20.34 22.59 -12.48
C LEU A 210 19.06 23.12 -11.80
#